data_AF-A0A3D8LAF4-F1
#
_entry.id   AF-A0A3D8LAF4-F1
#
_cell.length_a   1.000
_cell.length_b   1.000
_cell.length_c   1.000
_cell.angle_alpha   90.00
_cell.angle_beta   90.00
_cell.angle_gamma   90.00
#
_symmetry.space_group_name_H-M   'P 1'
#
loop_
_entity.id
_entity.type
_entity.pdbx_description
1 polymer ?
#
loop_
_entity_poly.entity_id
_entity_poly.type
_entity_poly.pdbx_seq_one_letter_code
_entity_poly.pdbx_strand_id
1 'polypeptide(L)'
;MNMYTTFFRNLFGAKDQPSGAREPRQVIVTSSSQPEVLQKRMREEKLSHGETVTANLSPVRLEKRQGKMVLYFCPMKSIEVLETVTTGDGGSLPDQAKVEGLTIPENLKEGFYKLKNVTLTSNGTMQVKATDKTKWETAGFEYYLNL
;
A
#
# COMPACT_ATOMS: atom_id res chain seq x y z
N MET A 1 -25.86 -59.83 -17.05
CA MET A 1 -24.56 -60.28 -17.58
C MET A 1 -23.76 -59.05 -17.98
N ASN A 2 -22.51 -58.97 -17.50
CA ASN A 2 -21.40 -58.03 -17.77
C ASN A 2 -21.68 -56.54 -17.47
N MET A 3 -21.10 -55.85 -16.47
CA MET A 3 -19.78 -55.86 -15.81
C MET A 3 -18.63 -55.27 -16.65
N TYR A 4 -18.05 -54.18 -16.10
CA TYR A 4 -16.84 -53.42 -16.47
C TYR A 4 -16.98 -52.52 -17.72
N THR A 5 -16.61 -51.24 -17.71
CA THR A 5 -15.40 -50.62 -17.16
C THR A 5 -15.62 -49.12 -16.96
N THR A 6 -15.45 -48.63 -15.73
CA THR A 6 -15.25 -47.21 -15.41
C THR A 6 -13.85 -47.06 -14.85
N PHE A 7 -12.87 -46.66 -15.66
CA PHE A 7 -11.57 -46.18 -15.19
C PHE A 7 -10.96 -45.33 -16.32
N PHE A 8 -10.39 -44.17 -15.99
CA PHE A 8 -9.76 -43.16 -16.88
C PHE A 8 -10.66 -42.06 -17.48
N ARG A 9 -11.34 -41.29 -16.62
CA ARG A 9 -11.74 -39.91 -16.95
C ARG A 9 -11.55 -38.97 -15.77
N ASN A 10 -10.31 -38.84 -15.30
CA ASN A 10 -9.91 -37.87 -14.26
C ASN A 10 -8.42 -37.48 -14.36
N LEU A 11 -7.92 -37.17 -15.57
CA LEU A 11 -6.57 -36.59 -15.71
C LEU A 11 -6.53 -35.24 -16.44
N PHE A 12 -7.64 -34.76 -17.01
CA PHE A 12 -7.74 -33.42 -17.58
C PHE A 12 -9.15 -32.86 -17.31
N GLY A 13 -9.39 -32.53 -16.04
CA GLY A 13 -10.63 -31.88 -15.59
C GLY A 13 -10.40 -30.38 -15.45
N ALA A 14 -10.28 -29.68 -16.57
CA ALA A 14 -10.60 -28.27 -16.61
C ALA A 14 -12.05 -28.12 -16.14
N LYS A 15 -12.23 -27.55 -14.95
CA LYS A 15 -13.53 -27.13 -14.44
C LYS A 15 -13.47 -25.63 -14.27
N ASP A 16 -14.35 -24.97 -15.00
CA ASP A 16 -14.47 -23.53 -15.17
C ASP A 16 -14.37 -22.78 -13.85
N GLN A 17 -13.26 -22.07 -13.68
CA GLN A 17 -13.14 -21.04 -12.66
C GLN A 17 -13.98 -19.85 -13.18
N PRO A 18 -14.96 -19.33 -12.43
CA PRO A 18 -15.63 -18.11 -12.83
C PRO A 18 -14.58 -17.01 -12.96
N SER A 19 -14.25 -16.65 -14.20
CA SER A 19 -13.36 -15.55 -14.54
C SER A 19 -14.05 -14.25 -14.17
N GLY A 20 -13.92 -13.81 -12.92
CA GLY A 20 -14.64 -12.63 -12.46
C GLY A 20 -14.12 -11.95 -11.19
N ALA A 21 -13.31 -12.61 -10.37
CA ALA A 21 -12.61 -11.95 -9.27
C ALA A 21 -11.14 -11.81 -9.65
N ARG A 22 -10.75 -10.67 -10.22
CA ARG A 22 -9.32 -10.34 -10.31
C ARG A 22 -8.84 -10.18 -8.87
N GLU A 23 -7.79 -10.90 -8.49
CA GLU A 23 -7.21 -10.74 -7.16
C GLU A 23 -6.91 -9.26 -6.90
N PRO A 24 -7.15 -8.76 -5.67
CA PRO A 24 -6.86 -7.37 -5.33
C PRO A 24 -5.42 -7.04 -5.73
N ARG A 25 -5.24 -5.94 -6.47
CA ARG A 25 -3.91 -5.51 -6.91
C ARG A 25 -3.13 -5.03 -5.68
N GLN A 26 -2.37 -5.94 -5.08
CA GLN A 26 -1.55 -5.65 -3.90
C GLN A 26 -0.56 -4.54 -4.23
N VAL A 27 -0.46 -3.59 -3.31
CA VAL A 27 0.51 -2.50 -3.37
C VAL A 27 1.78 -2.92 -2.66
N ILE A 28 2.91 -2.65 -3.30
CA ILE A 28 4.24 -2.86 -2.71
C ILE A 28 5.04 -1.56 -2.70
N VAL A 29 6.11 -1.55 -1.91
CA VAL A 29 7.20 -0.58 -2.04
C VAL A 29 8.48 -1.32 -2.43
N THR A 30 9.39 -0.62 -3.09
CA THR A 30 10.71 -1.12 -3.49
C THR A 30 11.78 -0.19 -2.93
N SER A 31 13.06 -0.55 -3.10
CA SER A 31 14.17 0.35 -2.75
C SER A 31 14.08 1.71 -3.47
N SER A 32 13.50 1.74 -4.67
CA SER A 32 13.25 2.95 -5.44
C SER A 32 11.99 3.73 -5.03
N SER A 33 11.26 3.31 -3.98
CA SER A 33 10.07 4.01 -3.47
C SER A 33 10.37 5.29 -2.68
N GLN A 34 11.65 5.66 -2.54
CA GLN A 34 12.14 6.84 -1.83
C GLN A 34 11.72 6.88 -0.34
N PRO A 35 12.05 5.86 0.46
CA PRO A 35 11.70 5.82 1.88
C PRO A 35 12.23 7.03 2.67
N GLU A 36 13.33 7.65 2.24
CA GLU A 36 13.88 8.87 2.82
C GLU A 36 12.92 10.06 2.77
N VAL A 37 12.02 10.10 1.78
CA VAL A 37 10.98 11.14 1.69
C VAL A 37 9.94 10.94 2.77
N LEU A 38 9.48 9.69 2.98
CA LEU A 38 8.57 9.36 4.09
C LEU A 38 9.23 9.72 5.43
N GLN A 39 10.47 9.29 5.64
CA GLN A 39 11.23 9.59 6.87
C GLN A 39 11.34 11.10 7.12
N LYS A 40 11.63 11.88 6.08
CA LYS A 40 11.69 13.34 6.17
C LYS A 40 10.35 13.93 6.60
N ARG A 41 9.24 13.52 5.97
CA ARG A 41 7.90 14.03 6.34
C ARG A 41 7.49 13.63 7.75
N MET A 42 7.86 12.42 8.19
CA MET A 42 7.64 11.99 9.58
C MET A 42 8.40 12.87 10.58
N ARG A 43 9.65 13.25 10.30
CA ARG A 43 10.40 14.21 11.13
C ARG A 43 9.77 15.59 11.16
N GLU A 44 9.25 16.06 10.03
CA GLU A 44 8.57 17.36 9.93
C GLU A 44 7.30 17.40 10.82
N GLU A 45 6.58 16.28 10.90
CA GLU A 45 5.46 16.07 11.84
C GLU A 45 5.91 15.71 13.26
N LYS A 46 7.21 15.80 13.57
CA LYS A 46 7.82 15.51 14.87
C LYS A 46 7.59 14.08 15.38
N LEU A 47 7.30 13.14 14.48
CA LEU A 47 7.23 11.72 14.83
C LEU A 47 8.62 11.19 15.17
N SER A 48 8.67 10.26 16.11
CA SER A 48 9.91 9.64 16.58
C SER A 48 9.86 8.11 16.51
N HIS A 49 10.97 7.44 16.83
CA HIS A 49 11.02 5.98 16.90
C HIS A 49 9.98 5.41 17.87
N GLY A 50 9.45 4.23 17.56
CA GLY A 50 8.46 3.54 18.40
C GLY A 50 7.03 4.08 18.30
N GLU A 51 6.83 5.22 17.63
CA GLU A 51 5.54 5.87 17.51
C GLU A 51 4.60 5.14 16.56
N THR A 52 3.30 5.20 16.84
CA THR A 52 2.23 4.74 15.95
C THR A 52 1.12 5.78 15.91
N VAL A 53 0.73 6.17 14.70
CA VAL A 53 -0.33 7.16 14.46
C VAL A 53 -1.32 6.67 13.42
N THR A 54 -2.55 7.16 13.48
CA THR A 54 -3.47 7.18 12.34
C THR A 54 -3.20 8.45 11.55
N ALA A 55 -2.95 8.33 10.25
CA ALA A 55 -2.60 9.48 9.42
C ALA A 55 -3.18 9.43 8.00
N ASN A 56 -3.19 10.59 7.35
CA ASN A 56 -3.34 10.72 5.90
C ASN A 56 -1.97 11.05 5.27
N LEU A 57 -1.67 10.43 4.13
CA LEU A 57 -0.46 10.68 3.36
C LEU A 57 -0.84 11.34 2.03
N SER A 58 -0.21 12.49 1.69
CA SER A 58 -0.61 13.24 0.50
C SER A 58 0.55 13.98 -0.20
N PRO A 59 0.62 13.90 -1.54
CA PRO A 59 0.19 12.78 -2.38
C PRO A 59 1.20 11.61 -2.29
N VAL A 60 0.75 10.40 -2.55
CA VAL A 60 1.60 9.26 -2.93
C VAL A 60 1.40 8.99 -4.42
N ARG A 61 2.41 8.44 -5.10
CA ARG A 61 2.27 8.04 -6.50
C ARG A 61 2.15 6.53 -6.61
N LEU A 62 1.16 6.08 -7.38
CA LEU A 62 1.00 4.70 -7.77
C LEU A 62 1.43 4.52 -9.22
N GLU A 63 2.33 3.58 -9.47
CA GLU A 63 2.72 3.18 -10.83
C GLU A 63 2.75 1.66 -10.96
N LYS A 64 2.44 1.16 -12.14
CA LYS A 64 2.57 -0.23 -12.51
C LYS A 64 4.00 -0.49 -12.97
N ARG A 65 4.63 -1.48 -12.36
CA ARG A 65 5.97 -1.96 -12.72
C ARG A 65 5.96 -3.48 -12.69
N GLN A 66 6.33 -4.09 -13.81
CA GLN A 66 6.44 -5.55 -13.93
C GLN A 66 5.20 -6.31 -13.40
N GLY A 67 3.99 -5.81 -13.72
CA GLY A 67 2.73 -6.41 -13.29
C GLY A 67 2.29 -6.10 -11.85
N LYS A 68 3.13 -5.45 -11.04
CA LYS A 68 2.82 -5.05 -9.66
C LYS A 68 2.48 -3.56 -9.58
N MET A 69 1.68 -3.17 -8.58
CA MET A 69 1.45 -1.76 -8.26
C MET A 69 2.46 -1.33 -7.19
N VAL A 70 3.28 -0.34 -7.54
CA VAL A 70 4.32 0.21 -6.68
C VAL A 70 3.89 1.58 -6.18
N LEU A 71 4.00 1.78 -4.87
CA LEU A 71 3.80 3.06 -4.21
C LEU A 71 5.14 3.79 -4.10
N TYR A 72 5.17 5.04 -4.53
CA TYR A 72 6.33 5.94 -4.41
C TYR A 72 5.99 7.12 -3.51
N PHE A 73 6.93 7.46 -2.61
CA PHE A 73 6.79 8.58 -1.68
C PHE A 73 7.32 9.89 -2.24
N CYS A 74 8.07 9.88 -3.36
CA CYS A 74 8.67 11.08 -3.97
C CYS A 74 7.77 12.33 -4.05
N PRO A 75 6.49 12.26 -4.46
CA PRO A 75 5.66 13.46 -4.56
C PRO A 75 5.06 13.91 -3.21
N MET A 76 5.31 13.19 -2.11
CA MET A 76 4.69 13.43 -0.82
C MET A 76 5.06 14.81 -0.28
N LYS A 77 4.01 15.58 0.02
CA LYS A 77 4.12 16.93 0.57
C LYS A 77 3.82 16.96 2.05
N SER A 78 2.88 16.16 2.52
CA SER A 78 2.45 16.18 3.92
C SER A 78 2.04 14.81 4.43
N ILE A 79 2.17 14.68 5.75
CA ILE A 79 1.52 13.68 6.58
C ILE A 79 0.58 14.46 7.49
N GLU A 80 -0.69 14.11 7.50
CA GLU A 80 -1.66 14.69 8.44
C GLU A 80 -1.91 13.65 9.53
N VAL A 81 -1.39 13.89 10.73
CA VAL A 81 -1.63 13.04 11.89
C VAL A 81 -3.04 13.29 12.40
N LEU A 82 -3.88 12.27 12.36
CA LEU A 82 -5.27 12.33 12.84
C LEU A 82 -5.36 11.94 14.31
N GLU A 83 -4.55 10.98 14.73
CA GLU A 83 -4.54 10.44 16.09
C GLU A 83 -3.19 9.79 16.40
N THR A 84 -2.66 10.00 17.61
CA THR A 84 -1.53 9.24 18.12
C THR A 84 -2.03 8.04 18.92
N VAL A 85 -1.74 6.83 18.43
CA VAL A 85 -2.15 5.55 19.05
C VAL A 85 -1.12 5.10 20.08
N THR A 86 0.17 5.33 19.80
CA THR A 86 1.28 5.02 20.70
C THR A 86 2.35 6.09 20.54
N THR A 87 2.77 6.70 21.65
CA THR A 87 3.82 7.73 21.65
C THR A 87 5.18 7.11 21.34
N GLY A 88 6.02 7.85 20.61
CA GLY A 88 7.40 7.45 20.38
C GLY A 88 8.32 7.70 21.59
N ASP A 89 9.52 7.14 21.51
CA ASP A 89 10.54 7.23 22.55
C ASP A 89 11.57 8.36 22.31
N GLY A 90 11.35 9.19 21.29
CA GLY A 90 12.25 10.28 20.90
C GLY A 90 13.48 9.82 20.11
N GLY A 91 13.63 8.52 19.85
CA GLY A 91 14.71 7.97 19.05
C GLY A 91 14.62 8.32 17.56
N SER A 92 15.69 8.00 16.84
CA SER A 92 15.77 8.25 15.40
C SER A 92 14.86 7.33 14.60
N LEU A 93 14.15 7.89 13.62
CA LEU A 93 13.30 7.11 12.73
C LEU A 93 14.12 6.10 11.90
N PRO A 94 13.58 4.89 11.63
CA PRO A 94 14.18 3.94 10.70
C PRO A 94 14.38 4.52 9.30
N ASP A 95 15.25 3.92 8.51
CA ASP A 95 15.59 4.31 7.13
C ASP A 95 14.78 3.54 6.08
N GLN A 96 14.39 2.30 6.38
CA GLN A 96 13.60 1.44 5.49
C GLN A 96 12.10 1.63 5.67
N ALA A 97 11.35 1.51 4.57
CA ALA A 97 9.89 1.53 4.57
C ALA A 97 9.29 0.23 4.04
N LYS A 98 8.12 -0.14 4.58
CA LYS A 98 7.27 -1.22 4.06
C LYS A 98 5.80 -0.82 4.04
N VAL A 99 5.02 -1.49 3.20
CA VAL A 99 3.56 -1.38 3.17
C VAL A 99 2.91 -2.72 3.53
N GLU A 100 1.80 -2.69 4.25
CA GLU A 100 1.03 -3.88 4.62
C GLU A 100 -0.46 -3.67 4.37
N GLY A 101 -1.14 -4.67 3.79
CA GLY A 101 -2.58 -4.66 3.60
C GLY A 101 -3.12 -3.65 2.58
N LEU A 102 -2.27 -2.82 1.96
CA LEU A 102 -2.70 -1.88 0.95
C LEU A 102 -3.12 -2.62 -0.33
N THR A 103 -4.39 -2.47 -0.68
CA THR A 103 -4.98 -2.92 -1.93
C THR A 103 -5.58 -1.72 -2.65
N ILE A 104 -5.49 -1.70 -3.98
CA ILE A 104 -6.15 -0.65 -4.77
C ILE A 104 -7.52 -1.13 -5.27
N PRO A 105 -8.53 -0.24 -5.28
CA PRO A 105 -9.79 -0.51 -5.96
C PRO A 105 -9.59 -0.86 -7.44
N GLU A 106 -10.44 -1.73 -7.99
CA GLU A 106 -10.29 -2.22 -9.38
C GLU A 106 -10.34 -1.10 -10.42
N ASN A 107 -11.09 -0.03 -10.15
CA ASN A 107 -11.23 1.13 -11.02
C ASN A 107 -10.04 2.11 -10.91
N LEU A 108 -9.13 1.90 -9.96
CA LEU A 108 -8.02 2.82 -9.71
C LEU A 108 -6.86 2.54 -10.68
N LYS A 109 -6.34 3.63 -11.27
CA LYS A 109 -5.25 3.62 -12.26
C LYS A 109 -3.95 4.15 -11.64
N GLU A 110 -2.86 4.11 -12.39
CA GLU A 110 -1.64 4.82 -12.03
C GLU A 110 -1.92 6.33 -11.86
N GLY A 111 -1.23 7.00 -10.95
CA GLY A 111 -1.45 8.43 -10.69
C GLY A 111 -1.10 8.85 -9.26
N PHE A 112 -1.50 10.08 -8.92
CA PHE A 112 -1.29 10.66 -7.60
C PHE A 112 -2.54 10.53 -6.74
N TYR A 113 -2.35 10.11 -5.50
CA TYR A 113 -3.45 9.84 -4.58
C TYR A 113 -3.16 10.36 -3.18
N LYS A 114 -4.21 10.74 -2.47
CA LYS A 114 -4.21 10.85 -1.01
C LYS A 114 -4.57 9.48 -0.45
N LEU A 115 -3.74 8.99 0.44
CA LEU A 115 -3.96 7.73 1.14
C LEU A 115 -4.43 8.06 2.55
N LYS A 116 -5.72 7.86 2.82
CA LYS A 116 -6.36 8.30 4.07
C LYS A 116 -6.54 7.17 5.07
N ASN A 117 -6.54 7.53 6.36
CA ASN A 117 -6.80 6.62 7.48
C ASN A 117 -5.91 5.37 7.46
N VAL A 118 -4.61 5.56 7.28
CA VAL A 118 -3.62 4.48 7.42
C VAL A 118 -3.01 4.52 8.81
N THR A 119 -2.56 3.37 9.29
CA THR A 119 -1.67 3.30 10.44
C THR A 119 -0.24 3.52 9.95
N LEU A 120 0.46 4.49 10.54
CA LEU A 120 1.87 4.75 10.29
C LEU A 120 2.66 4.46 11.57
N THR A 121 3.61 3.53 11.49
CA THR A 121 4.45 3.10 12.62
C THR A 121 5.93 3.26 12.28
N SER A 122 6.77 3.53 13.29
CA SER A 122 8.22 3.76 13.15
C SER A 122 9.07 2.86 14.06
N ASN A 123 8.60 1.65 14.38
CA ASN A 123 9.32 0.70 15.24
C ASN A 123 10.10 -0.33 14.41
N GLY A 124 11.42 -0.21 14.35
CA GLY A 124 12.32 -1.04 13.53
C GLY A 124 12.28 -0.76 12.00
N THR A 125 11.11 -0.44 11.44
CA THR A 125 10.93 0.02 10.06
C THR A 125 9.76 1.00 9.98
N MET A 126 9.80 1.96 9.06
CA MET A 126 8.63 2.79 8.77
C MET A 126 7.58 1.94 8.05
N GLN A 127 6.43 1.74 8.68
CA GLN A 127 5.38 0.90 8.15
C GLN A 127 4.13 1.72 7.87
N VAL A 128 3.65 1.68 6.62
CA VAL A 128 2.32 2.17 6.24
C VAL A 128 1.39 0.97 6.13
N LYS A 129 0.42 0.87 7.03
CA LYS A 129 -0.52 -0.26 7.10
C LYS A 129 -1.94 0.20 6.80
N ALA A 130 -2.61 -0.54 5.93
CA ALA A 130 -4.02 -0.34 5.66
C ALA A 130 -4.88 -0.72 6.88
N THR A 131 -5.98 -0.02 7.04
CA THR A 131 -7.07 -0.32 7.97
C THR A 131 -8.34 -0.60 7.17
N ASP A 132 -9.40 -1.05 7.86
CA ASP A 132 -10.74 -1.15 7.31
C ASP A 132 -11.31 0.20 6.84
N LYS A 133 -10.78 1.31 7.35
CA LYS A 133 -11.17 2.69 7.01
C LYS A 133 -10.28 3.32 5.94
N THR A 134 -9.25 2.62 5.46
CA THR A 134 -8.31 3.19 4.49
C THR A 134 -9.03 3.52 3.19
N LYS A 135 -8.79 4.74 2.68
CA LYS A 135 -9.38 5.22 1.42
C LYS A 135 -8.32 5.82 0.51
N TRP A 136 -8.49 5.57 -0.79
CA TRP A 136 -7.74 6.22 -1.84
C TRP A 136 -8.58 7.35 -2.43
N GLU A 137 -8.02 8.54 -2.50
CA GLU A 137 -8.64 9.68 -3.18
C GLU A 137 -7.67 10.24 -4.21
N THR A 138 -8.14 10.59 -5.40
CA THR A 138 -7.29 11.23 -6.41
C THR A 138 -6.74 12.54 -5.86
N ALA A 139 -5.43 12.73 -5.93
CA ALA A 139 -4.83 14.03 -5.68
C ALA A 139 -5.09 14.93 -6.90
N GLY A 140 -5.52 16.17 -6.68
CA GLY A 140 -6.00 17.07 -7.74
C GLY A 140 -4.96 17.43 -8.81
N PHE A 141 -5.40 18.09 -9.89
CA PHE A 141 -4.55 18.51 -11.01
C PHE A 141 -3.31 19.32 -10.61
N GLU A 142 -3.34 20.01 -9.47
CA GLU A 142 -2.24 20.80 -8.92
C GLU A 142 -0.93 20.02 -8.69
N TYR A 143 -0.99 18.69 -8.58
CA TYR A 143 0.19 17.83 -8.41
C TYR A 143 0.83 17.40 -9.74
N TYR A 144 0.16 17.61 -10.87
CA TYR A 144 0.68 17.28 -12.21
C TYR A 144 1.51 18.40 -12.84
N LEU A 145 1.47 19.62 -12.28
CA LEU A 145 2.14 20.82 -12.81
C LEU A 145 3.52 21.10 -12.18
N ASN A 146 3.97 20.25 -11.24
CA ASN A 146 5.23 20.43 -10.51
C ASN A 146 6.21 19.25 -10.70
N LEU A 147 6.04 18.47 -11.77
CA LEU A 147 7.00 17.47 -12.24
C LEU A 147 7.85 18.07 -13.36
#